data_AF-A4BR55-F1
#
_entry.id   AF-A4BR55-F1
#
_cell.length_a   1.000
_cell.length_b   1.000
_cell.length_c   1.000
_cell.angle_alpha   90.00
_cell.angle_beta   90.00
_cell.angle_gamma   90.00
#
_symmetry.space_group_name_H-M   'P 1'
#
loop_
_entity.id
_entity.type
_entity.pdbx_description
1 polymer ?
#
loop_
_entity_poly.entity_id
_entity_poly.type
_entity_poly.pdbx_seq_one_letter_code
_entity_poly.pdbx_strand_id
1 'polypeptide(L)'
;GCSTATVTRQVQDLEARLGVRLLVRMTRWVRPTDAGATYHRHCQRILEDLAEADAQASRQALEPCGVLRVSAPLSFGWHRLGAAVERRRPRP
;
A
#
# COMPACT_ATOMS: atom_id res chain seq x y z
N GLY A 1 -2.66 -11.36 12.64
CA GLY A 1 -4.11 -11.29 12.45
C GLY A 1 -4.74 -10.69 13.70
N CYS A 2 -5.67 -9.76 13.56
CA CYS A 2 -6.38 -9.17 14.71
C CYS A 2 -7.44 -10.13 15.26
N SER A 3 -7.68 -10.08 16.58
CA SER A 3 -8.76 -10.86 17.20
C SER A 3 -10.13 -10.33 16.77
N THR A 4 -11.15 -11.18 16.76
CA THR A 4 -12.54 -10.81 16.44
C THR A 4 -13.09 -9.74 17.40
N ALA A 5 -12.64 -9.76 18.66
CA ALA A 5 -12.96 -8.75 19.66
C ALA A 5 -12.33 -7.39 19.32
N THR A 6 -11.08 -7.37 18.86
CA THR A 6 -10.39 -6.14 18.42
C THR A 6 -11.09 -5.51 17.23
N VAL A 7 -11.44 -6.30 16.21
CA VAL A 7 -12.16 -5.80 15.03
C VAL A 7 -13.54 -5.28 15.42
N THR A 8 -14.23 -5.97 16.33
CA THR A 8 -15.53 -5.50 16.84
C THR A 8 -15.42 -4.13 17.49
N ARG A 9 -14.44 -3.94 18.37
CA ARG A 9 -14.23 -2.65 19.05
C ARG A 9 -13.87 -1.55 18.06
N GLN A 10 -12.99 -1.81 17.10
CA GLN A 10 -12.62 -0.84 16.07
C GLN A 10 -13.81 -0.38 15.23
N VAL A 11 -14.71 -1.31 14.87
CA VAL A 11 -15.94 -0.95 14.15
C VAL A 11 -16.86 -0.10 15.03
N GLN A 12 -17.02 -0.43 16.31
CA GLN A 12 -17.83 0.35 17.24
C GLN A 12 -17.27 1.77 17.43
N ASP A 13 -15.95 1.91 17.59
CA ASP A 13 -15.29 3.20 17.70
C ASP A 13 -15.48 4.04 16.43
N LEU A 14 -15.45 3.39 15.26
CA LEU A 14 -15.73 4.04 13.97
C LEU A 14 -17.18 4.51 13.87
N GLU A 15 -18.14 3.65 14.20
CA GLU A 15 -19.56 3.99 14.20
C GLU A 15 -19.87 5.14 15.18
N ALA A 16 -19.24 5.14 16.36
CA ALA A 16 -19.37 6.22 17.33
C ALA A 16 -18.83 7.56 16.81
N ARG A 17 -17.67 7.54 16.13
CA ARG A 17 -17.09 8.74 15.50
C ARG A 17 -17.93 9.29 14.35
N LEU A 18 -18.57 8.41 13.57
CA LEU A 18 -19.40 8.80 12.44
C LEU A 18 -20.85 9.12 12.85
N GLY A 19 -21.28 8.72 14.05
CA GLY A 19 -22.65 8.88 14.53
C GLY A 19 -23.67 8.01 13.79
N VAL A 20 -23.23 7.00 13.04
CA VAL A 20 -24.09 6.12 12.23
C VAL A 20 -23.69 4.66 12.41
N ARG A 21 -24.68 3.76 12.44
CA ARG A 21 -24.43 2.31 12.37
C ARG A 21 -24.09 1.91 10.94
N LEU A 22 -22.94 1.29 10.76
CA LEU A 22 -22.48 0.73 9.50
C LEU A 22 -22.85 -0.75 9.40
N LEU A 23 -22.93 -1.48 10.52
CA LEU A 23 -23.26 -2.90 10.55
C LEU A 23 -24.47 -3.19 11.45
N VAL A 24 -25.32 -4.11 11.02
CA VAL A 24 -26.38 -4.73 11.83
C VAL A 24 -25.93 -6.13 12.22
N ARG A 25 -25.92 -6.41 13.53
CA ARG A 25 -25.62 -7.72 14.07
C ARG A 25 -26.91 -8.45 14.43
N MET A 26 -27.11 -9.63 13.84
CA MET A 26 -28.05 -10.64 14.30
C MET A 26 -27.25 -11.78 14.94
N THR A 27 -27.85 -12.56 15.82
CA THR A 27 -27.19 -13.60 16.65
C THR A 27 -26.33 -14.61 15.88
N ARG A 28 -26.52 -14.72 14.56
CA ARG A 28 -25.79 -15.64 13.67
C ARG A 28 -25.17 -14.97 12.44
N TRP A 29 -25.45 -13.69 12.17
CA TRP A 29 -25.04 -13.03 10.92
C TRP A 29 -24.78 -11.54 11.12
N VAL A 30 -23.88 -10.99 10.30
CA VAL A 30 -23.59 -9.54 10.24
C VAL A 30 -23.88 -9.07 8.84
N ARG A 31 -24.60 -7.94 8.70
CA ARG A 31 -24.87 -7.31 7.41
C ARG A 31 -24.57 -5.81 7.47
N PRO A 32 -24.06 -5.20 6.39
CA PRO A 32 -23.95 -3.76 6.31
C PRO A 32 -25.33 -3.11 6.24
N THR A 33 -25.45 -1.91 6.82
CA THR A 33 -26.56 -0.99 6.56
C THR A 33 -26.39 -0.33 5.18
N ASP A 34 -27.39 0.38 4.69
CA ASP A 34 -27.27 1.16 3.44
C ASP A 34 -26.16 2.23 3.54
N ALA A 35 -26.05 2.87 4.70
CA ALA A 35 -24.96 3.78 5.03
C ALA A 35 -23.61 3.04 5.05
N GLY A 36 -23.55 1.86 5.66
CA GLY A 36 -22.37 0.99 5.68
C GLY A 36 -21.91 0.57 4.30
N ALA A 37 -22.83 0.18 3.42
CA ALA A 37 -22.52 -0.21 2.04
C ALA A 37 -21.97 0.97 1.23
N THR A 38 -22.54 2.16 1.42
CA THR A 38 -22.08 3.38 0.76
C THR A 38 -20.71 3.80 1.27
N TYR A 39 -20.52 3.84 2.59
CA TYR A 39 -19.24 4.13 3.23
C TYR A 39 -18.15 3.17 2.78
N HIS A 40 -18.44 1.87 2.73
CA HIS A 40 -17.51 0.85 2.26
C HIS A 40 -17.03 1.11 0.82
N ARG A 41 -17.94 1.40 -0.12
CA ARG A 41 -17.57 1.72 -1.51
C ARG A 41 -16.64 2.93 -1.61
N HIS A 42 -16.89 3.98 -0.82
CA HIS A 42 -16.03 5.16 -0.81
C HIS A 42 -14.65 4.85 -0.23
N CYS A 43 -14.60 4.14 0.91
CA CYS A 43 -13.35 3.73 1.53
C CYS A 43 -12.51 2.83 0.62
N GLN A 44 -13.13 1.89 -0.10
CA GLN A 44 -12.42 1.04 -1.06
C GLN A 44 -11.72 1.87 -2.13
N ARG A 45 -12.43 2.81 -2.75
CA ARG A 45 -11.85 3.70 -3.78
C ARG A 45 -10.69 4.52 -3.23
N ILE A 46 -10.85 5.11 -2.04
CA ILE A 46 -9.79 5.90 -1.40
C ILE A 46 -8.55 5.05 -1.12
N LEU A 47 -8.73 3.81 -0.65
CA LEU A 47 -7.61 2.90 -0.38
C LEU A 47 -6.92 2.45 -1.67
N GLU A 48 -7.66 2.25 -2.76
CA GLU A 48 -7.11 1.96 -4.09
C GLU A 48 -6.30 3.14 -4.62
N ASP A 49 -6.85 4.36 -4.55
CA ASP A 49 -6.17 5.59 -4.97
C ASP A 49 -4.89 5.81 -4.15
N LEU A 50 -4.94 5.56 -2.84
CA LEU A 50 -3.77 5.65 -1.95
C LEU A 50 -2.73 4.59 -2.30
N ALA A 51 -3.14 3.35 -2.56
CA ALA A 51 -2.22 2.28 -2.95
C ALA A 51 -1.53 2.59 -4.29
N GLU A 52 -2.24 3.17 -5.26
CA GLU A 52 -1.64 3.61 -6.51
C GLU A 52 -0.67 4.78 -6.29
N ALA A 53 -1.02 5.76 -5.45
CA ALA A 53 -0.13 6.86 -5.09
C ALA A 53 1.15 6.36 -4.40
N ASP A 54 1.02 5.43 -3.45
CA ASP A 54 2.16 4.79 -2.78
C ASP A 54 3.01 3.99 -3.76
N ALA A 55 2.40 3.30 -4.72
CA ALA A 55 3.11 2.58 -5.78
C ALA A 55 3.86 3.53 -6.71
N GLN A 56 3.28 4.67 -7.08
CA GLN A 56 3.93 5.70 -7.89
C GLN A 56 5.09 6.35 -7.15
N ALA A 57 4.90 6.75 -5.89
CA ALA A 57 5.96 7.29 -5.04
C ALA A 57 7.07 6.26 -4.82
N SER A 58 6.72 4.99 -4.61
CA SER A 58 7.70 3.90 -4.49
C SER A 58 8.44 3.65 -5.80
N ARG A 59 7.79 3.74 -6.97
CA ARG A 59 8.44 3.66 -8.28
C ARG A 59 9.43 4.81 -8.49
N GLN A 60 9.06 6.03 -8.09
CA GLN A 60 9.97 7.19 -8.10
C GLN A 60 11.13 7.01 -7.12
N ALA A 61 10.92 6.37 -5.97
CA ALA A 61 11.98 6.03 -5.02
C ALA A 61 12.85 4.83 -5.49
N LEU A 62 12.29 3.94 -6.32
CA LEU A 62 12.96 2.77 -6.91
C LEU A 62 13.69 3.10 -8.23
N GLU A 63 13.45 4.27 -8.83
CA GLU A 63 14.41 4.84 -9.77
C GLU A 63 15.66 5.22 -8.96
N PRO A 64 16.80 4.54 -9.15
CA PRO A 64 18.02 4.86 -8.41
C PRO A 64 18.50 6.24 -8.89
N CYS A 65 18.04 7.27 -8.20
CA CYS A 65 18.46 8.63 -8.41
C CYS A 65 19.66 8.88 -7.49
N GLY A 66 20.83 9.04 -8.10
CA GLY A 66 22.07 9.35 -7.39
C GLY A 66 23.30 8.62 -7.93
N VAL A 67 24.46 8.96 -7.36
CA VAL A 67 25.74 8.33 -7.72
C VAL A 67 25.86 6.99 -6.99
N LEU A 68 25.64 5.88 -7.69
CA LEU A 68 25.89 4.53 -7.18
C LEU A 68 27.41 4.29 -7.12
N ARG A 69 28.01 4.35 -5.93
CA ARG A 69 29.43 4.03 -5.71
C ARG A 69 29.59 2.54 -5.44
N VAL A 70 30.16 1.81 -6.40
CA VAL A 70 30.43 0.37 -6.27
C VAL A 70 31.93 0.18 -5.99
N SER A 71 32.27 -0.48 -4.88
CA SER A 71 33.63 -0.90 -4.57
C SER A 71 33.78 -2.39 -4.91
N ALA A 72 34.59 -2.71 -5.91
CA ALA A 72 34.86 -4.08 -6.34
C ALA A 72 36.33 -4.24 -6.76
N PRO A 73 36.92 -5.45 -6.65
CA PRO A 73 38.25 -5.74 -7.20
C PRO A 73 38.30 -5.44 -8.70
N LEU A 74 39.41 -4.86 -9.21
CA LEU A 74 39.55 -4.40 -10.61
C LEU A 74 39.15 -5.47 -11.64
N SER A 75 39.50 -6.74 -11.38
CA SER A 75 39.18 -7.87 -12.24
C SER A 75 37.67 -8.14 -12.36
N PHE A 76 36.90 -7.87 -11.30
CA PHE A 76 35.45 -8.08 -11.24
C PHE A 76 34.68 -6.89 -11.85
N GLY A 77 35.21 -5.68 -11.69
CA GLY A 77 34.60 -4.45 -12.22
C GLY A 77 34.51 -4.44 -13.75
N TRP A 78 35.56 -4.86 -14.46
CA TRP A 78 35.56 -4.82 -15.92
C TRP A 78 34.75 -5.94 -16.59
N HIS A 79 34.76 -7.15 -16.05
CA HIS A 79 34.11 -8.29 -16.71
C HIS A 79 32.59 -8.36 -16.45
N ARG A 80 32.08 -7.82 -15.33
CA ARG A 80 30.66 -7.97 -14.96
C ARG A 80 29.89 -6.66 -14.75
N LEU A 81 30.54 -5.56 -14.34
CA LEU A 81 29.84 -4.28 -14.18
C LEU A 81 29.71 -3.52 -15.51
N GLY A 82 30.67 -3.66 -16.43
CA GLY A 82 30.60 -3.03 -17.76
C GLY A 82 29.33 -3.39 -18.55
N ALA A 83 29.00 -4.68 -18.64
CA ALA A 83 27.80 -5.16 -19.32
C ALA A 83 26.48 -4.84 -18.57
N ALA A 84 26.53 -4.66 -17.25
CA ALA A 84 25.37 -4.33 -16.42
C ALA A 84 25.02 -2.84 -16.46
N VAL A 85 26.03 -1.96 -16.56
CA VAL A 85 25.86 -0.51 -16.71
C VAL A 85 25.31 -0.13 -18.09
N GLU A 86 25.71 -0.85 -19.14
CA GLU A 86 25.22 -0.59 -20.50
C GLU A 86 23.71 -0.84 -20.67
N ARG A 87 23.12 -1.78 -19.89
CA ARG A 87 21.68 -2.06 -19.90
C ARG A 87 20.81 -1.00 -19.21
N ARG A 88 21.41 -0.09 -18.42
CA ARG A 88 20.68 0.88 -17.59
C ARG A 88 21.16 2.30 -17.83
N ARG A 89 21.41 2.69 -19.09
CA ARG A 89 21.55 4.11 -19.42
C ARG A 89 20.19 4.80 -19.29
N PRO A 90 19.97 5.68 -18.30
CA PRO A 90 18.79 6.54 -18.30
C PRO A 90 18.86 7.48 -19.51
N ARG A 91 17.74 7.64 -20.21
CA ARG A 91 17.58 8.70 -21.23
C ARG A 91 17.48 10.06 -20.53
N PRO A 92 18.02 11.13 -21.14
CA PRO A 92 17.97 12.49 -20.59
C PRO A 92 16.53 13.01 -20.48
#